data_AF-A0A7W1DRX7-F1
#
_entry.id   AF-A0A7W1DRX7-F1
#
_cell.length_a   1.000
_cell.length_b   1.000
_cell.length_c   1.000
_cell.angle_alpha   90.00
_cell.angle_beta   90.00
_cell.angle_gamma   90.00
#
_symmetry.space_group_name_H-M   'P 1'
#
loop_
_entity.id
_entity.type
_entity.pdbx_description
1 polymer ?
#
loop_
_entity_poly.entity_id
_entity_poly.type
_entity_poly.pdbx_seq_one_letter_code
_entity_poly.pdbx_strand_id
1 'polypeptide(L)' 'MKHPFSAIVSFNQIVEITLIPDLSGGGVDAVVTSPYFQVPTTVAAFGGRLVAVNAKYDTGFSADSGDVRVVTVRKP' A
#
# COMPACT_ATOMS: atom_id res chain seq x y z
N MET A 1 17.04 -16.34 -0.17
CA MET A 1 16.56 -15.10 0.49
C MET A 1 15.09 -14.95 0.12
N LYS A 2 14.17 -14.67 1.06
CA LYS A 2 12.77 -14.40 0.74
C LYS A 2 12.65 -12.92 0.39
N HIS A 3 12.03 -12.60 -0.75
CA HIS A 3 11.78 -11.22 -1.17
C HIS A 3 10.30 -10.90 -0.93
N PRO A 4 9.94 -10.18 0.14
CA PRO A 4 8.56 -9.78 0.36
C PRO A 4 8.17 -8.68 -0.64
N PHE A 5 6.97 -8.81 -1.18
CA PHE A 5 6.34 -7.85 -2.08
C PHE A 5 5.20 -7.15 -1.34
N SER A 6 4.93 -5.89 -1.67
CA SER A 6 3.79 -5.16 -1.11
C SER A 6 2.74 -4.94 -2.18
N ALA A 7 1.50 -5.28 -1.88
CA ALA A 7 0.35 -5.11 -2.75
C ALA A 7 -0.73 -4.25 -2.08
N ILE A 8 -1.50 -3.56 -2.89
CA ILE A 8 -2.66 -2.80 -2.44
C ILE A 8 -3.89 -3.69 -2.57
N VAL A 9 -4.75 -3.67 -1.55
CA VAL A 9 -6.00 -4.44 -1.56
C VAL A 9 -7.17 -3.47 -1.37
N SER A 10 -8.29 -3.74 -2.04
CA SER A 10 -9.46 -2.84 -2.17
C SER A 10 -10.19 -2.48 -0.86
N PHE A 11 -9.61 -2.81 0.30
CA PHE A 11 -10.11 -2.53 1.65
C PHE A 11 -9.35 -1.37 2.32
N ASN A 12 -8.76 -0.45 1.54
CA ASN A 12 -7.96 0.66 2.06
C ASN A 12 -6.79 0.18 2.95
N GLN A 13 -6.11 -0.87 2.50
CA GLN A 13 -5.01 -1.53 3.20
C GLN A 13 -3.87 -1.89 2.24
N ILE A 14 -2.68 -2.08 2.80
CA ILE A 14 -1.52 -2.61 2.09
C ILE A 14 -1.18 -3.96 2.69
N VAL A 15 -0.91 -4.95 1.86
CA VAL A 15 -0.57 -6.31 2.28
C VAL A 15 0.85 -6.62 1.84
N GLU A 16 1.65 -7.15 2.76
CA GLU A 16 2.95 -7.72 2.43
C GLU A 16 2.81 -9.22 2.19
N ILE A 17 3.39 -9.68 1.09
CA ILE A 17 3.25 -11.04 0.58
C ILE A 17 4.64 -11.58 0.23
N THR A 18 4.99 -12.73 0.77
CA THR A 18 6.12 -13.51 0.26
C THR A 18 5.60 -14.43 -0.85
N LEU A 19 6.08 -14.22 -2.06
CA LEU A 19 5.74 -15.08 -3.20
C LEU A 19 6.55 -16.38 -3.17
N ILE A 20 5.95 -17.47 -3.66
CA ILE A 20 6.73 -18.67 -4.00
C ILE A 20 7.56 -18.42 -5.27
N PRO A 21 8.69 -19.14 -5.47
CA PRO A 21 9.67 -18.78 -6.49
C PRO A 21 9.16 -18.75 -7.93
N ASP A 22 8.13 -19.54 -8.24
CA ASP A 22 7.50 -19.62 -9.56
C ASP A 22 6.32 -18.65 -9.72
N LEU A 23 6.07 -17.80 -8.72
CA LEU A 23 4.98 -16.82 -8.66
C LEU A 23 3.57 -17.43 -8.74
N SER A 24 3.42 -18.76 -8.64
CA SER A 24 2.11 -19.41 -8.72
C SER A 24 1.25 -19.20 -7.47
N GLY A 25 1.83 -18.60 -6.43
CA GLY A 25 1.15 -18.25 -5.19
C GLY A 25 2.00 -17.36 -4.27
N GLY A 26 1.49 -17.13 -3.08
CA GLY A 26 2.18 -16.38 -2.04
C GLY A 26 1.47 -16.49 -0.70
N GLY A 27 2.21 -16.23 0.37
CA GLY A 27 1.67 -16.11 1.73
C GLY A 27 1.61 -14.66 2.14
N VAL A 28 0.52 -14.27 2.80
CA VAL A 28 0.41 -12.95 3.45
C VAL A 28 1.27 -12.93 4.70
N ASP A 29 2.27 -12.06 4.74
CA ASP A 29 3.17 -11.88 5.88
C ASP A 29 2.61 -10.83 6.86
N ALA A 30 2.02 -9.76 6.33
CA ALA A 30 1.45 -8.68 7.14
C ALA A 30 0.32 -7.93 6.42
N VAL A 31 -0.59 -7.36 7.21
CA VAL A 31 -1.59 -6.40 6.76
C VAL A 31 -1.30 -5.07 7.45
N VAL A 32 -0.99 -4.06 6.65
CA VAL A 32 -0.68 -2.71 7.10
C VAL A 32 -1.90 -1.84 6.90
N THR A 33 -2.32 -1.20 7.99
CA THR A 33 -3.42 -0.22 8.01
C THR A 33 -2.90 1.11 8.53
N SER A 34 -3.59 2.20 8.14
CA SER A 34 -3.27 3.53 8.62
C SER A 34 -4.53 4.39 8.59
N PRO A 35 -4.78 5.24 9.60
CA PRO A 35 -5.86 6.22 9.54
C PRO A 35 -5.65 7.25 8.42
N TYR A 36 -4.44 7.33 7.86
CA TYR A 36 -4.10 8.24 6.76
C TYR A 36 -4.30 7.61 5.37
N PHE A 37 -4.66 6.32 5.29
CA PHE A 37 -4.98 5.72 4.01
C PHE A 37 -6.31 6.27 3.48
N GLN A 38 -6.26 6.77 2.25
CA GLN A 38 -7.37 7.36 1.52
C GLN A 38 -7.33 6.82 0.09
N VAL A 39 -7.53 5.52 -0.01
CA VAL A 39 -7.38 4.72 -1.22
C VAL A 39 -5.96 4.74 -1.78
N PRO A 40 -5.00 4.03 -1.13
CA PRO A 40 -3.68 3.79 -1.69
C PRO A 40 -3.79 3.20 -3.09
N THR A 41 -3.06 3.74 -4.06
CA THR A 41 -3.04 3.23 -5.45
C THR A 41 -1.63 2.89 -5.93
N THR A 42 -0.61 3.35 -5.21
CA THR A 42 0.78 2.97 -5.44
C THR A 42 1.48 2.80 -4.09
N VAL A 43 2.34 1.79 -3.97
CA VAL A 43 3.19 1.58 -2.79
C VAL A 43 4.62 1.27 -3.23
N ALA A 44 5.60 1.82 -2.52
CA ALA A 44 7.01 1.50 -2.66
C ALA A 44 7.63 1.23 -1.28
N ALA A 45 8.56 0.29 -1.22
CA ALA A 45 9.36 0.04 -0.03
C ALA A 45 10.70 0.78 -0.14
N PHE A 46 11.03 1.61 0.84
CA PHE A 46 12.30 2.36 0.88
C PHE A 46 12.75 2.59 2.32
N GLY A 47 14.01 2.26 2.64
CA GLY A 47 14.62 2.56 3.94
C GLY A 47 13.86 2.01 5.16
N GLY A 48 13.28 0.81 5.06
CA GLY A 48 12.48 0.21 6.15
C GLY A 48 11.10 0.84 6.34
N ARG A 49 10.60 1.54 5.33
CA ARG A 49 9.28 2.20 5.32
C ARG A 49 8.52 1.79 4.07
N LEU A 50 7.20 1.85 4.17
CA LEU A 50 6.33 1.83 3.01
C LEU A 50 5.88 3.27 2.72
N VAL A 51 6.00 3.66 1.46
CA VAL A 51 5.56 4.96 0.96
C VAL A 51 4.38 4.68 0.04
N ALA A 52 3.22 5.22 0.39
CA ALA A 52 1.97 5.00 -0.31
C ALA A 52 1.41 6.30 -0.88
N VAL A 53 0.91 6.24 -2.11
CA VAL A 53 0.24 7.36 -2.79
C VAL A 53 -1.26 7.14 -2.74
N ASN A 54 -2.00 8.06 -2.12
CA ASN A 54 -3.45 8.02 -2.03
C ASN A 54 -4.11 8.69 -3.24
N ALA A 55 -5.01 7.98 -3.91
CA ALA A 55 -5.76 8.49 -5.07
C ALA A 55 -7.01 9.30 -4.67
N LYS A 56 -7.60 9.03 -3.49
CA LYS A 56 -8.79 9.73 -2.95
C LYS A 56 -10.02 9.78 -3.89
N TYR A 57 -10.15 8.85 -4.84
CA TYR A 57 -11.26 8.89 -5.81
C TYR A 57 -12.65 8.65 -5.17
N ASP A 58 -12.70 8.22 -3.91
CA ASP A 58 -13.90 8.02 -3.09
C ASP A 58 -14.38 9.30 -2.39
N THR A 59 -13.65 10.40 -2.49
CA THR A 59 -13.97 11.68 -1.82
C THR A 59 -14.86 12.63 -2.65
N GLY A 60 -15.16 12.27 -3.90
CA GLY A 60 -15.87 13.13 -4.85
C GLY A 60 -14.99 14.23 -5.46
N PHE A 61 -15.43 14.82 -6.57
CA PHE A 61 -14.73 15.90 -7.26
C PHE A 61 -15.05 17.27 -6.61
N SER A 62 -14.66 17.49 -5.35
CA SER A 62 -14.65 18.87 -4.81
C SER A 62 -13.41 19.60 -5.32
N ALA A 63 -13.43 20.93 -5.43
CA ALA A 63 -12.32 21.70 -6.01
C ALA A 63 -10.97 21.55 -5.25
N ASP A 64 -10.98 20.96 -4.05
CA ASP A 64 -9.79 20.62 -3.25
C ASP A 64 -9.25 19.18 -3.54
N SER A 65 -9.84 18.47 -4.51
CA SER A 65 -9.49 17.07 -4.85
C SER A 65 -8.20 16.91 -5.65
N GLY A 66 -7.44 17.99 -5.89
CA GLY A 66 -6.19 17.97 -6.65
C GLY A 66 -4.98 17.40 -5.91
N ASP A 67 -5.08 17.24 -4.59
CA ASP A 67 -3.93 16.88 -3.76
C ASP A 67 -3.72 15.36 -3.68
N VAL A 68 -2.75 14.87 -4.45
CA VAL A 68 -2.13 13.56 -4.23
C VAL A 68 -1.35 13.61 -2.91
N ARG A 69 -1.74 12.78 -1.93
CA ARG A 69 -1.05 12.69 -0.62
C ARG A 69 -0.19 11.46 -0.52
N VAL A 70 1.06 11.67 -0.13
CA VAL A 70 2.02 10.61 0.17
C VAL A 70 1.98 10.31 1.67
N VAL A 71 1.74 9.05 2.02
CA VAL A 71 1.75 8.56 3.39
C VAL A 71 2.95 7.65 3.56
N THR A 72 3.74 7.89 4.61
CA THR A 72 4.86 7.00 4.97
C THR A 72 4.51 6.27 6.26
N VAL A 73 4.57 4.93 6.22
CA VAL A 73 4.36 4.08 7.39
C VAL A 73 5.61 3.25 7.66
N ARG A 74 5.85 2.94 8.93
CA ARG A 74 6.95 2.04 9.31
C ARG A 74 6.58 0.63 8.86
N LYS A 75 7.55 -0.07 8.26
CA LYS A 75 7.40 -1.48 7.92
C LYS A 75 7.31 -2.31 9.23
N PRO A 76 6.37 -3.28 9.34
CA PRO A 76 6.28 -4.16 10.51
C PRO A 76 7.58 -4.95 10.75
#